data_AF-A0A218X681-F1
#
_entry.id   AF-A0A218X681-F1
#
_cell.length_a   1.000
_cell.length_b   1.000
_cell.length_c   1.000
_cell.angle_alpha   90.00
_cell.angle_beta   90.00
_cell.angle_gamma   90.00
#
_symmetry.space_group_name_H-M   'P 1'
#
loop_
_entity.id
_entity.type
_entity.pdbx_description
1 polymer ?
#
loop_
_entity_poly.entity_id
_entity_poly.type
_entity_poly.pdbx_seq_one_letter_code
_entity_poly.pdbx_strand_id
1 'polypeptide(L)'
;MIDPIVSSAVEEICSQGIEGISLLSLWDKLSPSVTASSLDLSLGVRTSLWLRLIDSPRLQFRQNCENGVQFSSREAPARFRSVEEAEKLNLKIIAKDDLRDCFLGLYDAQLSVSEISPLQREALQHIALTRKNGITQSELSKKLGMQENNFFYVAKNLECRNLITKQSAVIRRRETHEKAGELLRSGPSVSTNLMYLGRYATLLSSQQKFEIIRGEPRRLRTDSLESLNRNSTGEDGKEDILIKDYLPAMRLVCQMLERADGKVGLAISVSLWDLSATLRISLSFLQLTLH
;
A
#
# COMPACT_ATOMS: atom_id res chain seq x y z
N MET A 1 14.74 20.59 12.69
CA MET A 1 14.24 20.78 11.30
C MET A 1 14.63 19.59 10.40
N ILE A 2 15.83 19.00 10.55
CA ILE A 2 16.24 17.84 9.75
C ILE A 2 15.74 16.49 10.28
N ASP A 3 15.43 16.37 11.56
CA ASP A 3 15.02 15.09 12.17
C ASP A 3 13.78 14.43 11.54
N PRO A 4 12.74 15.19 11.11
CA PRO A 4 11.63 14.61 10.34
C PRO A 4 12.07 13.99 9.01
N ILE A 5 13.03 14.61 8.32
CA ILE A 5 13.60 14.11 7.06
C ILE A 5 14.43 12.86 7.32
N VAL A 6 15.22 12.84 8.41
CA VAL A 6 15.97 11.66 8.84
C VAL A 6 15.01 10.50 9.13
N SER A 7 13.91 10.75 9.85
CA SER A 7 12.88 9.73 10.11
C SER A 7 12.29 9.20 8.81
N SER A 8 11.91 10.09 7.89
CA SER A 8 11.41 9.71 6.56
C SER A 8 12.43 8.90 5.77
N ALA A 9 13.72 9.20 5.88
CA ALA A 9 14.78 8.47 5.21
C ALA A 9 14.93 7.05 5.79
N VAL A 10 14.94 6.93 7.12
CA VAL A 10 15.00 5.63 7.79
C VAL A 10 13.78 4.78 7.46
N GLU A 11 12.58 5.36 7.45
CA GLU A 11 11.36 4.65 7.02
C GLU A 11 11.47 4.16 5.57
N GLU A 12 11.97 4.99 4.66
CA GLU A 12 12.16 4.59 3.26
C GLU A 12 13.17 3.44 3.15
N ILE A 13 14.31 3.52 3.83
CA ILE A 13 15.34 2.47 3.84
C ILE A 13 14.76 1.17 4.40
N CYS A 14 14.03 1.22 5.52
CA CYS A 14 13.44 0.04 6.13
C CYS A 14 12.37 -0.60 5.26
N SER A 15 11.58 0.20 4.54
CA SER A 15 10.55 -0.31 3.63
C SER A 15 11.11 -1.18 2.50
N GLN A 16 12.36 -0.94 2.07
CA GLN A 16 13.01 -1.73 1.02
C GLN A 16 13.55 -3.09 1.48
N GLY A 17 13.46 -3.42 2.77
CA GLY A 17 13.84 -4.73 3.28
C GLY A 17 15.33 -5.04 3.11
N ILE A 18 15.64 -6.26 2.65
CA ILE A 18 17.01 -6.76 2.47
C ILE A 18 17.74 -6.14 1.27
N GLU A 19 16.99 -5.67 0.27
CA GLU A 19 17.52 -5.10 -0.96
C GLU A 19 18.12 -3.71 -0.75
N GLY A 20 17.62 -3.02 0.27
CA GLY A 20 17.97 -1.63 0.58
C GLY A 20 17.56 -0.66 -0.53
N ILE A 21 18.05 0.57 -0.41
CA ILE A 21 17.77 1.65 -1.37
C ILE A 21 19.06 2.29 -1.85
N SER A 22 19.16 2.59 -3.14
CA SER A 22 20.28 3.39 -3.65
C SER A 22 20.15 4.84 -3.19
N LEU A 23 21.28 5.52 -3.01
CA LEU A 23 21.29 6.90 -2.54
C LEU A 23 20.52 7.84 -3.47
N LEU A 24 20.64 7.66 -4.79
CA LEU A 24 19.90 8.42 -5.79
C LEU A 24 18.38 8.20 -5.67
N SER A 25 17.94 6.94 -5.55
CA SER A 25 16.52 6.63 -5.39
C SER A 25 15.96 7.15 -4.08
N LEU A 26 16.76 7.16 -3.01
CA LEU A 26 16.36 7.72 -1.73
C LEU A 26 16.04 9.22 -1.85
N TRP A 27 16.84 9.98 -2.59
CA TRP A 27 16.60 11.41 -2.82
C TRP A 27 15.28 11.66 -3.55
N ASP A 28 15.01 10.91 -4.62
CA ASP A 28 13.75 11.02 -5.36
C ASP A 28 12.55 10.78 -4.45
N LYS A 29 12.64 9.78 -3.58
CA LYS A 29 11.56 9.42 -2.64
C LYS A 29 11.42 10.36 -1.46
N LEU A 30 12.48 11.08 -1.09
CA LEU A 30 12.44 12.09 -0.02
C LEU A 30 11.98 13.45 -0.50
N SER A 31 12.01 13.73 -1.81
CA SER A 31 11.57 15.00 -2.39
C SER A 31 10.24 15.53 -1.83
N PRO A 32 9.17 14.71 -1.69
CA PRO A 32 7.91 15.15 -1.08
C PRO A 32 8.07 15.56 0.40
N SER A 33 8.80 14.79 1.20
CA SER A 33 9.02 15.06 2.63
C SER A 33 9.89 16.30 2.88
N VAL A 34 10.88 16.52 2.01
CA VAL A 34 11.75 17.70 2.05
C VAL A 34 10.96 18.96 1.68
N THR A 35 10.15 18.88 0.62
CA THR A 35 9.25 19.98 0.21
C THR A 35 8.23 20.31 1.30
N ALA A 36 7.64 19.30 1.95
CA ALA A 36 6.71 19.49 3.07
C ALA A 36 7.38 20.16 4.29
N SER A 37 8.70 20.04 4.42
CA SER A 37 9.49 20.71 5.45
C SER A 37 9.99 22.10 5.03
N SER A 38 9.49 22.64 3.90
CA SER A 38 9.92 23.91 3.30
C SER A 38 11.41 24.00 2.98
N LEU A 39 12.05 22.85 2.75
CA LEU A 39 13.45 22.73 2.38
C LEU A 39 13.58 22.27 0.93
N ASP A 40 14.79 22.38 0.39
CA ASP A 40 15.18 21.81 -0.89
C ASP A 40 16.23 20.70 -0.69
N LEU A 41 16.38 19.80 -1.68
CA LEU A 41 17.44 18.79 -1.69
C LEU A 41 18.80 19.41 -2.08
N SER A 42 19.10 20.61 -1.56
CA SER A 42 20.39 21.26 -1.73
C SER A 42 21.51 20.39 -1.18
N LEU A 43 22.73 20.69 -1.63
CA LEU A 43 23.91 19.96 -1.17
C LEU A 43 24.06 19.99 0.35
N GLY A 44 23.77 21.12 1.01
CA GLY A 44 23.84 21.25 2.46
C GLY A 44 22.89 20.29 3.20
N VAL A 45 21.65 20.13 2.68
CA VAL A 45 20.66 19.20 3.25
C VAL A 45 21.09 17.75 3.02
N ARG A 46 21.53 17.40 1.80
CA ARG A 46 22.03 16.05 1.47
C ARG A 46 23.24 15.67 2.32
N THR A 47 24.21 16.57 2.48
CA THR A 47 25.38 16.34 3.34
C THR A 47 24.98 16.15 4.79
N SER A 48 24.08 16.99 5.32
CA SER A 48 23.63 16.88 6.71
C SER A 48 22.87 15.57 6.95
N LEU A 49 22.02 15.16 6.01
CA LEU A 49 21.30 13.89 6.08
C LEU A 49 22.26 12.69 5.98
N TRP A 50 23.20 12.74 5.05
CA TRP A 50 24.23 11.72 4.87
C TRP A 50 25.04 11.48 6.14
N LEU A 51 25.50 12.56 6.80
CA LEU A 51 26.23 12.46 8.07
C LEU A 51 25.39 11.77 9.15
N ARG A 52 24.09 12.08 9.25
CA ARG A 52 23.18 11.43 10.23
C ARG A 52 22.93 9.96 9.90
N LEU A 53 22.84 9.61 8.62
CA LEU A 53 22.66 8.22 8.19
C LEU A 53 23.93 7.38 8.45
N ILE A 54 25.12 7.91 8.16
CA ILE A 54 26.37 7.23 8.46
C ILE A 54 26.57 7.05 9.96
N ASP A 55 26.19 8.04 10.77
CA ASP A 55 26.30 7.94 12.23
C ASP A 55 25.39 6.85 12.84
N SER A 56 24.38 6.37 12.10
CA SER A 56 23.46 5.35 12.58
C SER A 56 24.09 3.95 12.56
N PRO A 57 24.32 3.31 13.72
CA PRO A 57 24.95 1.99 13.80
C PRO A 57 24.04 0.86 13.30
N ARG A 58 22.74 1.14 13.10
CA ARG A 58 21.74 0.18 12.61
C ARG A 58 21.62 0.16 11.07
N LEU A 59 22.43 0.97 10.39
CA LEU A 59 22.53 1.00 8.94
C LEU A 59 23.83 0.36 8.46
N GLN A 60 23.78 -0.17 7.24
CA GLN A 60 24.89 -0.73 6.51
C GLN A 60 24.90 -0.13 5.10
N PHE A 61 26.09 -0.04 4.52
CA PHE A 61 26.31 0.54 3.21
C PHE A 61 26.93 -0.50 2.30
N ARG A 62 26.44 -0.62 1.07
CA ARG A 62 26.98 -1.57 0.09
C ARG A 62 27.19 -0.85 -1.22
N GLN A 63 28.30 -1.14 -1.89
CA GLN A 63 28.47 -0.68 -3.26
C GLN A 63 27.45 -1.37 -4.17
N ASN A 64 26.81 -0.61 -5.06
CA ASN A 64 25.79 -1.17 -5.95
C ASN A 64 26.41 -1.83 -7.18
N CYS A 65 27.11 -2.95 -6.95
CA CYS A 65 27.66 -3.83 -7.97
C CYS A 65 27.56 -5.29 -7.52
N GLU A 66 27.69 -6.23 -8.46
CA GLU A 66 27.36 -7.67 -8.28
C GLU A 66 28.18 -8.36 -7.16
N ASN A 67 29.36 -7.82 -6.82
CA ASN A 67 30.20 -8.23 -5.69
C ASN A 67 30.54 -7.05 -4.76
N GLY A 68 29.61 -6.10 -4.63
CA GLY A 68 29.83 -4.88 -3.88
C GLY A 68 30.18 -5.15 -2.42
N VAL A 69 31.34 -4.63 -2.00
CA VAL A 69 31.79 -4.75 -0.61
C VAL A 69 30.77 -4.06 0.30
N GLN A 70 30.42 -4.75 1.38
CA GLN A 70 29.55 -4.24 2.42
C GLN A 70 30.38 -3.62 3.53
N PHE A 71 29.98 -2.43 3.94
CA PHE A 71 30.64 -1.62 4.95
C PHE A 71 29.65 -1.34 6.08
N SER A 72 30.15 -1.36 7.29
CA SER A 72 29.40 -0.87 8.45
C SER A 72 29.39 0.66 8.48
N SER A 73 28.45 1.22 9.25
CA SER A 73 28.40 2.67 9.52
C SER A 73 29.73 3.22 10.08
N ARG A 74 30.53 2.41 10.81
CA ARG A 74 31.85 2.80 11.33
C ARG A 74 32.93 2.91 10.25
N GLU A 75 32.80 2.15 9.16
CA GLU A 75 33.79 2.11 8.08
C GLU A 75 33.46 3.11 6.97
N ALA A 76 32.19 3.51 6.84
CA ALA A 76 31.73 4.41 5.80
C ALA A 76 32.46 5.78 5.78
N PRO A 77 32.72 6.47 6.92
CA PRO A 77 33.45 7.75 6.92
C PRO A 77 34.88 7.66 6.39
N ALA A 78 35.54 6.52 6.59
CA ALA A 78 36.91 6.31 6.10
C ALA A 78 36.96 6.00 4.59
N ARG A 79 35.83 5.57 4.01
CA ARG A 79 35.71 5.17 2.60
C ARG A 79 35.16 6.27 1.71
N PHE A 80 34.27 7.12 2.24
CA PHE A 80 33.59 8.17 1.49
C PHE A 80 33.76 9.48 2.24
N ARG A 81 34.49 10.43 1.65
CA ARG A 81 34.78 11.73 2.29
C ARG A 81 33.64 12.73 2.13
N SER A 82 32.73 12.48 1.18
CA SER A 82 31.60 13.36 0.85
C SER A 82 30.37 12.58 0.39
N VAL A 83 29.21 13.25 0.40
CA VAL A 83 27.95 12.66 -0.10
C VAL A 83 27.99 12.46 -1.61
N GLU A 84 28.68 13.34 -2.33
CA GLU A 84 28.80 13.30 -3.79
C GLU A 84 29.66 12.11 -4.26
N GLU A 85 30.69 11.74 -3.49
CA GLU A 85 31.45 10.50 -3.74
C GLU A 85 30.56 9.26 -3.56
N ALA A 86 29.76 9.24 -2.50
CA ALA A 86 28.81 8.15 -2.23
C ALA A 86 27.73 8.05 -3.33
N GLU A 87 27.27 9.18 -3.86
CA GLU A 87 26.32 9.25 -4.97
C GLU A 87 26.92 8.73 -6.28
N LYS A 88 28.16 9.15 -6.60
CA LYS A 88 28.89 8.67 -7.78
C LYS A 88 29.10 7.16 -7.78
N LEU A 89 29.32 6.58 -6.60
CA LEU A 89 29.46 5.14 -6.40
C LEU A 89 28.11 4.42 -6.30
N ASN A 90 27.01 5.17 -6.41
CA ASN A 90 25.62 4.70 -6.35
C ASN A 90 25.37 3.79 -5.14
N LEU A 91 25.88 4.15 -3.97
CA LEU A 91 25.81 3.29 -2.79
C LEU A 91 24.37 2.92 -2.44
N LYS A 92 24.18 1.67 -2.01
CA LYS A 92 22.96 1.20 -1.37
C LYS A 92 23.06 1.30 0.14
N ILE A 93 22.01 1.82 0.76
CA ILE A 93 21.81 1.82 2.20
C ILE A 93 20.84 0.70 2.56
N ILE A 94 21.24 -0.13 3.51
CA ILE A 94 20.49 -1.30 3.97
C ILE A 94 20.29 -1.19 5.48
N ALA A 95 19.06 -1.36 5.95
CA ALA A 95 18.77 -1.49 7.37
C ALA A 95 19.18 -2.89 7.86
N LYS A 96 19.85 -2.95 9.01
CA LYS A 96 20.14 -4.21 9.71
C LYS A 96 18.86 -4.91 10.16
N ASP A 97 18.96 -6.21 10.39
CA ASP A 97 17.84 -7.10 10.73
C ASP A 97 17.01 -6.60 11.91
N ASP A 98 17.66 -6.14 12.99
CA ASP A 98 17.01 -5.61 14.18
C ASP A 98 16.14 -4.37 13.88
N LEU A 99 16.64 -3.47 13.06
CA LEU A 99 15.91 -2.27 12.66
C LEU A 99 14.76 -2.61 11.70
N ARG A 100 14.96 -3.55 10.78
CA ARG A 100 13.89 -4.03 9.89
C ARG A 100 12.78 -4.71 10.68
N ASP A 101 13.12 -5.52 11.68
CA ASP A 101 12.13 -6.18 12.53
C ASP A 101 11.32 -5.16 13.33
N CYS A 102 11.99 -4.16 13.92
CA CYS A 102 11.33 -3.03 14.56
C CYS A 102 10.40 -2.28 13.58
N PHE A 103 10.79 -2.13 12.31
CA PHE A 103 9.96 -1.50 11.30
C PHE A 103 8.72 -2.33 10.95
N LEU A 104 8.84 -3.67 10.93
CA LEU A 104 7.74 -4.59 10.67
C LEU A 104 6.83 -4.82 11.91
N GLY A 105 7.14 -4.21 13.05
CA GLY A 105 6.39 -4.40 14.29
C GLY A 105 6.77 -5.67 15.07
N LEU A 106 7.89 -6.29 14.72
CA LEU A 106 8.40 -7.53 15.30
C LEU A 106 9.29 -7.28 16.54
N TYR A 107 8.91 -6.32 17.39
CA TYR A 107 9.69 -5.90 18.57
C TYR A 107 9.94 -7.05 19.55
N ASP A 108 8.92 -7.88 19.76
CA ASP A 108 8.93 -8.99 20.71
C ASP A 108 9.04 -10.35 20.01
N ALA A 109 9.53 -10.40 18.76
CA ALA A 109 9.60 -11.67 18.01
C ALA A 109 10.33 -12.77 18.78
N GLN A 110 11.35 -12.39 19.56
CA GLN A 110 12.15 -13.28 20.42
C GLN A 110 11.43 -13.70 21.70
N LEU A 111 10.42 -12.95 22.14
CA LEU A 111 9.60 -13.22 23.33
C LEU A 111 8.25 -13.84 22.97
N SER A 112 7.91 -13.89 21.68
CA SER A 112 6.63 -14.39 21.21
C SER A 112 6.57 -15.92 21.26
N VAL A 113 5.42 -16.46 21.67
CA VAL A 113 5.19 -17.92 21.81
C VAL A 113 5.29 -18.67 20.47
N SER A 114 5.15 -17.95 19.35
CA SER A 114 5.27 -18.52 18.01
C SER A 114 6.14 -17.63 17.13
N GLU A 115 7.21 -18.21 16.62
CA GLU A 115 8.08 -17.56 15.63
C GLU A 115 7.28 -17.13 14.39
N ILE A 116 7.73 -16.04 13.77
CA ILE A 116 7.22 -15.59 12.48
C ILE A 116 7.80 -16.49 11.39
N SER A 117 6.95 -17.09 10.58
CA SER A 117 7.42 -17.91 9.47
C SER A 117 8.07 -17.05 8.36
N PRO A 118 8.96 -17.62 7.52
CA PRO A 118 9.55 -16.88 6.40
C PRO A 118 8.49 -16.25 5.49
N LEU A 119 7.41 -16.98 5.21
CA LEU A 119 6.29 -16.51 4.40
C LEU A 119 5.53 -15.34 5.05
N GLN A 120 5.34 -15.39 6.37
CA GLN A 120 4.74 -14.27 7.12
C GLN A 120 5.64 -13.03 7.08
N ARG A 121 6.95 -13.21 7.20
CA ARG A 121 7.93 -12.13 7.12
C ARG A 121 7.93 -11.49 5.74
N GLU A 122 7.92 -12.30 4.68
CA GLU A 122 7.85 -11.85 3.30
C GLU A 122 6.55 -11.09 3.01
N ALA A 123 5.41 -11.58 3.53
CA ALA A 123 4.15 -10.86 3.46
C ALA A 123 4.22 -9.48 4.13
N LEU A 124 4.81 -9.38 5.33
CA LEU A 124 5.01 -8.11 6.03
C LEU A 124 5.92 -7.17 5.25
N GLN A 125 6.96 -7.68 4.58
CA GLN A 125 7.86 -6.88 3.72
C GLN A 125 7.12 -6.31 2.50
N HIS A 126 6.28 -7.10 1.83
CA HIS A 126 5.46 -6.59 0.74
C HIS A 126 4.43 -5.54 1.19
N ILE A 127 3.83 -5.70 2.36
CA ILE A 127 2.93 -4.70 2.94
C ILE A 127 3.71 -3.44 3.34
N ALA A 128 4.91 -3.59 3.89
CA ALA A 128 5.80 -2.48 4.21
C ALA A 128 6.14 -1.62 2.99
N LEU A 129 6.40 -2.25 1.84
CA LEU A 129 6.72 -1.56 0.58
C LEU A 129 5.59 -0.64 0.10
N THR A 130 4.33 -0.99 0.35
CA THR A 130 3.18 -0.20 -0.12
C THR A 130 2.77 0.91 0.84
N ARG A 131 3.26 0.91 2.09
CA ARG A 131 3.06 1.98 3.09
C ARG A 131 1.59 2.44 3.17
N LYS A 132 1.34 3.73 2.92
CA LYS A 132 0.01 4.36 2.99
C LYS A 132 -0.92 3.97 1.84
N ASN A 133 -0.40 3.38 0.76
CA ASN A 133 -1.22 2.89 -0.34
C ASN A 133 -1.89 1.56 0.06
N GLY A 134 -1.17 0.73 0.82
CA GLY A 134 -1.64 -0.61 1.17
C GLY A 134 -1.60 -1.56 -0.02
N ILE A 135 -1.98 -2.81 0.21
CA ILE A 135 -2.03 -3.84 -0.83
C ILE A 135 -3.26 -4.72 -0.66
N THR A 136 -3.91 -5.11 -1.75
CA THR A 136 -5.06 -6.01 -1.66
C THR A 136 -4.64 -7.44 -1.34
N GLN A 137 -5.56 -8.24 -0.78
CA GLN A 137 -5.29 -9.65 -0.50
C GLN A 137 -4.90 -10.45 -1.74
N SER A 138 -5.53 -10.18 -2.88
CA SER A 138 -5.28 -10.86 -4.15
C SER A 138 -3.95 -10.45 -4.80
N GLU A 139 -3.54 -9.19 -4.69
CA GLU A 139 -2.21 -8.75 -5.15
C GLU A 139 -1.10 -9.38 -4.30
N LEU A 140 -1.28 -9.39 -2.97
CA LEU A 140 -0.28 -9.95 -2.08
C LEU A 140 -0.14 -11.46 -2.27
N SER A 141 -1.25 -12.20 -2.40
CA SER A 141 -1.18 -13.64 -2.65
C SER A 141 -0.47 -13.94 -3.98
N LYS A 142 -0.72 -13.15 -5.04
CA LYS A 142 -0.01 -13.29 -6.32
C LYS A 142 1.49 -13.02 -6.19
N LYS A 143 1.90 -11.97 -5.47
CA LYS A 143 3.32 -11.66 -5.22
C LYS A 143 4.03 -12.80 -4.50
N LEU A 144 3.35 -13.46 -3.58
CA LEU A 144 3.87 -14.61 -2.81
C LEU A 144 3.71 -15.96 -3.53
N GLY A 145 3.18 -15.99 -4.76
CA GLY A 145 2.95 -17.24 -5.50
C GLY A 145 1.91 -18.17 -4.85
N MET A 146 0.98 -17.62 -4.05
CA MET A 146 -0.03 -18.37 -3.32
C MET A 146 -1.43 -18.24 -3.92
N GLN A 147 -2.22 -19.31 -3.77
CA GLN A 147 -3.67 -19.22 -3.96
C GLN A 147 -4.31 -18.37 -2.85
N GLU A 148 -5.30 -17.56 -3.21
CA GLU A 148 -5.97 -16.60 -2.29
C GLU A 148 -6.55 -17.28 -1.04
N ASN A 149 -7.12 -18.48 -1.20
CA ASN A 149 -7.71 -19.26 -0.11
C ASN A 149 -6.66 -19.69 0.93
N ASN A 150 -5.43 -19.95 0.51
CA ASN A 150 -4.35 -20.36 1.41
C ASN A 150 -3.76 -19.14 2.13
N PHE A 151 -3.66 -18.01 1.43
CA PHE A 151 -3.15 -16.77 2.02
C PHE A 151 -4.08 -16.20 3.11
N PHE A 152 -5.37 -16.52 3.08
CA PHE A 152 -6.32 -16.11 4.11
C PHE A 152 -5.83 -16.43 5.53
N TYR A 153 -5.30 -17.63 5.77
CA TYR A 153 -4.80 -18.04 7.08
C TYR A 153 -3.55 -17.28 7.50
N VAL A 154 -2.65 -16.97 6.55
CA VAL A 154 -1.47 -16.14 6.79
C VAL A 154 -1.90 -14.75 7.23
N ALA A 155 -2.79 -14.12 6.46
CA ALA A 155 -3.32 -12.79 6.76
C ALA A 155 -4.08 -12.77 8.10
N LYS A 156 -4.85 -13.81 8.41
CA LYS A 156 -5.58 -13.92 9.67
C LYS A 156 -4.63 -14.04 10.86
N ASN A 157 -3.57 -14.83 10.76
CA ASN A 157 -2.59 -14.95 11.84
C ASN A 157 -1.85 -13.63 12.09
N LEU A 158 -1.40 -12.95 11.03
CA LEU A 158 -0.75 -11.64 11.13
C LEU A 158 -1.67 -10.58 11.76
N GLU A 159 -2.96 -10.60 11.41
CA GLU A 159 -3.99 -9.73 11.98
C GLU A 159 -4.22 -10.02 13.47
N CYS A 160 -4.36 -11.30 13.87
CA CYS A 160 -4.51 -11.67 15.28
C CYS A 160 -3.30 -11.27 16.15
N ARG A 161 -2.11 -11.15 15.54
CA ARG A 161 -0.89 -10.66 16.19
C ARG A 161 -0.76 -9.14 16.18
N ASN A 162 -1.76 -8.41 15.67
CA ASN A 162 -1.76 -6.95 15.49
C ASN A 162 -0.58 -6.43 14.63
N LEU A 163 -0.03 -7.26 13.75
CA LEU A 163 1.06 -6.86 12.85
C LEU A 163 0.53 -6.15 11.61
N ILE A 164 -0.70 -6.50 11.19
CA ILE A 164 -1.39 -5.89 10.07
C ILE A 164 -2.80 -5.45 10.45
N THR A 165 -3.34 -4.51 9.69
CA THR A 165 -4.73 -4.07 9.76
C THR A 165 -5.37 -4.24 8.38
N LYS A 166 -6.57 -4.82 8.34
CA LYS A 166 -7.40 -4.92 7.14
C LYS A 166 -8.42 -3.79 7.12
N GLN A 167 -8.50 -3.08 6.00
CA GLN A 167 -9.45 -1.99 5.80
C GLN A 167 -10.31 -2.29 4.58
N SER A 168 -11.63 -2.23 4.76
CA SER A 168 -12.58 -2.55 3.69
C SER A 168 -12.42 -1.58 2.53
N ALA A 169 -12.30 -2.14 1.33
CA ALA A 169 -12.16 -1.41 0.09
C ALA A 169 -13.12 -1.94 -0.98
N VAL A 170 -13.55 -1.09 -1.89
CA VAL A 170 -14.41 -1.42 -3.01
C VAL A 170 -13.65 -1.18 -4.31
N ILE A 171 -13.41 -2.24 -5.08
CA ILE A 171 -12.83 -2.12 -6.40
C ILE A 171 -13.94 -1.75 -7.39
N ARG A 172 -13.76 -0.65 -8.12
CA ARG A 172 -14.64 -0.23 -9.20
C ARG A 172 -13.85 -0.25 -10.51
N ARG A 173 -14.42 -0.86 -11.54
CA ARG A 173 -13.88 -0.75 -12.91
C ARG A 173 -14.32 0.58 -13.52
N ARG A 174 -13.38 1.29 -14.16
CA ARG A 174 -13.69 2.47 -14.95
C ARG A 174 -14.39 2.03 -16.24
N GLU A 175 -15.66 2.33 -16.39
CA GLU A 175 -16.38 2.16 -17.65
C GLU A 175 -16.12 3.39 -18.53
N THR A 176 -15.53 3.20 -19.70
CA THR A 176 -15.52 4.21 -20.77
C THR A 176 -16.87 4.20 -21.46
N HIS A 177 -17.71 5.19 -21.21
CA HIS A 177 -18.81 5.51 -22.12
C HIS A 177 -18.82 7.01 -22.45
N GLU A 178 -18.30 7.32 -23.63
CA GLU A 178 -18.84 8.41 -24.44
C GLU A 178 -20.26 8.02 -24.85
N LYS A 179 -21.27 8.49 -24.09
CA LYS A 179 -22.58 8.85 -24.63
C LYS A 179 -23.38 9.61 -23.58
N ALA A 180 -23.84 10.78 -24.00
CA ALA A 180 -24.62 11.71 -23.23
C ALA A 180 -25.88 11.05 -22.62
N GLY A 181 -26.17 11.37 -21.36
CA GLY A 181 -27.55 11.49 -20.90
C GLY A 181 -28.14 10.41 -20.00
N GLU A 182 -27.38 9.43 -19.49
CA GLU A 182 -27.92 8.48 -18.51
C GLU A 182 -27.07 8.36 -17.23
N LEU A 183 -27.74 8.48 -16.09
CA LEU A 183 -27.21 8.41 -14.74
C LEU A 183 -26.41 7.12 -14.49
N LEU A 184 -25.10 7.29 -14.28
CA LEU A 184 -24.19 6.51 -13.42
C LEU A 184 -24.67 5.09 -13.06
N ARG A 185 -24.68 4.16 -14.03
CA ARG A 185 -24.64 2.74 -13.67
C ARG A 185 -23.22 2.43 -13.20
N SER A 186 -23.08 2.27 -11.89
CA SER A 186 -21.81 1.84 -11.29
C SER A 186 -21.49 0.45 -11.83
N GLY A 187 -20.41 0.32 -12.60
CA GLY A 187 -19.92 -0.97 -13.07
C GLY A 187 -19.71 -1.99 -11.94
N PRO A 188 -19.49 -3.27 -12.27
CA PRO A 188 -19.42 -4.34 -11.27
C PRO A 188 -18.36 -4.03 -10.22
N SER A 189 -18.81 -3.82 -8.98
CA SER A 189 -17.95 -3.50 -7.84
C SER A 189 -17.68 -4.75 -7.00
N VAL A 190 -16.41 -5.00 -6.68
CA VAL A 190 -15.98 -6.12 -5.83
C VAL A 190 -15.50 -5.58 -4.49
N SER A 191 -16.04 -6.11 -3.39
CA SER A 191 -15.53 -5.82 -2.05
C SER A 191 -14.24 -6.60 -1.80
N THR A 192 -13.21 -5.91 -1.32
CA THR A 192 -11.92 -6.49 -0.92
C THR A 192 -11.45 -5.83 0.38
N ASN A 193 -10.28 -6.25 0.85
CA ASN A 193 -9.57 -5.58 1.95
C ASN A 193 -8.20 -5.10 1.47
N LEU A 194 -7.88 -3.85 1.80
CA LEU A 194 -6.52 -3.33 1.76
C LEU A 194 -5.84 -3.68 3.08
N MET A 195 -4.62 -4.20 2.99
CA MET A 195 -3.79 -4.56 4.12
C MET A 195 -2.69 -3.54 4.31
N TYR A 196 -2.49 -3.16 5.57
CA TYR A 196 -1.49 -2.20 6.00
C TYR A 196 -0.72 -2.77 7.19
N LEU A 197 0.53 -2.32 7.37
CA LEU A 197 1.14 -2.38 8.70
C LEU A 197 0.34 -1.46 9.62
N GLY A 198 0.22 -1.83 10.90
CA GLY A 198 -0.59 -1.06 11.86
C GLY A 198 -0.26 0.44 11.90
N ARG A 199 1.01 0.81 11.68
CA ARG A 199 1.48 2.21 11.64
C ARG A 199 0.98 3.04 10.44
N TYR A 200 0.54 2.38 9.36
CA TYR A 200 0.08 3.04 8.12
C TYR A 200 -1.43 2.94 7.91
N ALA A 201 -2.13 2.17 8.75
CA ALA A 201 -3.58 2.06 8.68
C ALA A 201 -4.24 3.42 8.96
N THR A 202 -5.18 3.81 8.11
CA THR A 202 -5.88 5.10 8.27
C THR A 202 -7.11 4.92 9.16
N LEU A 203 -7.32 5.77 10.16
CA LEU A 203 -8.55 5.74 10.94
C LEU A 203 -9.72 6.24 10.08
N LEU A 204 -10.55 5.31 9.61
CA LEU A 204 -11.77 5.62 8.88
C LEU A 204 -12.95 5.69 9.85
N SER A 205 -13.86 6.64 9.62
CA SER A 205 -15.19 6.59 10.23
C SER A 205 -16.01 5.44 9.66
N SER A 206 -17.07 5.03 10.36
CA SER A 206 -17.93 3.90 9.95
C SER A 206 -18.58 4.08 8.56
N GLN A 207 -18.67 5.31 8.06
CA GLN A 207 -19.29 5.68 6.78
C GLN A 207 -18.27 5.92 5.67
N GLN A 208 -16.97 5.84 5.98
CA GLN A 208 -15.90 5.98 4.99
C GLN A 208 -15.42 4.60 4.53
N LYS A 209 -15.17 4.45 3.22
CA LYS A 209 -14.49 3.26 2.67
C LYS A 209 -13.50 3.66 1.59
N PHE A 210 -12.50 2.81 1.40
CA PHE A 210 -11.61 2.94 0.24
C PHE A 210 -12.33 2.52 -1.04
N GLU A 211 -12.10 3.26 -2.12
CA GLU A 211 -12.44 2.87 -3.48
C GLU A 211 -11.18 2.77 -4.32
N ILE A 212 -10.97 1.61 -4.93
CA ILE A 212 -9.86 1.37 -5.86
C ILE A 212 -10.41 1.48 -7.27
N ILE A 213 -9.98 2.48 -8.02
CA ILE A 213 -10.39 2.65 -9.42
C ILE A 213 -9.37 1.94 -10.30
N ARG A 214 -9.76 0.78 -10.85
CA ARG A 214 -8.92 0.05 -11.81
C ARG A 214 -9.24 0.51 -13.23
N GLY A 215 -8.22 0.98 -13.95
CA GLY A 215 -8.29 1.22 -15.39
C GLY A 215 -8.41 -0.11 -16.14
N GLU A 216 -9.11 -0.15 -17.27
CA GLU A 216 -9.16 -1.39 -18.04
C GLU A 216 -7.75 -1.83 -18.49
N PRO A 217 -7.40 -3.12 -18.34
CA PRO A 217 -6.19 -3.63 -18.97
C PRO A 217 -6.36 -3.46 -20.48
N ARG A 218 -5.46 -2.72 -21.13
CA ARG A 218 -5.39 -2.70 -22.60
C ARG A 218 -5.29 -4.15 -23.05
N ARG A 219 -6.36 -4.68 -23.65
CA ARG A 219 -6.31 -5.98 -24.33
C ARG A 219 -5.40 -5.80 -25.54
N LEU A 220 -4.12 -6.12 -25.38
CA LEU A 220 -3.26 -6.40 -26.52
C LEU A 220 -3.93 -7.54 -27.28
N ARG A 221 -4.41 -7.23 -28.48
CA ARG A 221 -4.90 -8.23 -29.42
C ARG A 221 -3.77 -9.23 -29.64
N THR A 222 -4.00 -10.46 -29.22
CA THR A 222 -3.17 -11.61 -29.55
C THR A 222 -3.30 -11.84 -31.05
N ASP A 223 -2.28 -11.45 -31.81
CA ASP A 223 -1.96 -12.03 -33.11
C ASP A 223 -0.47 -11.81 -33.36
N SER A 224 0.35 -12.74 -32.88
CA SER A 224 1.49 -13.33 -33.61
C SER A 224 2.46 -13.99 -32.64
N LEU A 225 2.74 -15.25 -32.94
CA LEU A 225 3.70 -16.15 -32.32
C LEU A 225 5.14 -15.61 -32.49
N GLU A 226 5.98 -15.95 -31.50
CA GLU A 226 7.45 -15.84 -31.46
C GLU A 226 8.08 -14.54 -30.91
N SER A 227 8.55 -14.60 -29.66
CA SER A 227 9.99 -14.61 -29.33
C SER A 227 10.20 -14.57 -27.81
N LEU A 228 11.12 -15.41 -27.35
CA LEU A 228 11.54 -15.52 -25.95
C LEU A 228 12.25 -14.26 -25.45
N ASN A 229 12.10 -14.04 -24.14
CA ASN A 229 13.04 -13.40 -23.23
C ASN A 229 13.14 -11.85 -23.27
N ARG A 230 12.54 -11.21 -22.27
CA ARG A 230 13.20 -10.29 -21.33
C ARG A 230 12.19 -9.67 -20.38
N ASN A 231 12.59 -9.59 -19.11
CA ASN A 231 11.98 -8.84 -18.01
C ASN A 231 11.26 -7.56 -18.48
N SER A 232 9.95 -7.67 -18.69
CA SER A 232 9.07 -6.52 -18.81
C SER A 232 8.31 -6.40 -17.50
N THR A 233 8.82 -5.51 -16.65
CA THR A 233 8.03 -4.92 -15.56
C THR A 233 6.83 -4.26 -16.23
N GLY A 234 5.72 -4.99 -16.30
CA GLY A 234 4.47 -4.44 -16.79
C GLY A 234 4.13 -3.23 -15.93
N GLU A 235 4.13 -2.05 -16.54
CA GLU A 235 3.51 -0.86 -15.96
C GLU A 235 2.02 -1.16 -15.82
N ASP A 236 1.68 -1.75 -14.68
CA ASP A 236 0.32 -1.93 -14.20
C ASP A 236 -0.30 -0.54 -14.09
N GLY A 237 -1.41 -0.34 -14.79
CA GLY A 237 -2.06 0.97 -14.89
C GLY A 237 -2.33 1.52 -13.49
N LYS A 238 -1.80 2.71 -13.19
CA LYS A 238 -1.91 3.36 -11.86
C LYS A 238 -3.33 3.23 -11.31
N GLU A 239 -3.49 2.40 -10.29
CA GLU A 239 -4.72 2.30 -9.54
C GLU A 239 -4.83 3.49 -8.59
N ASP A 240 -5.90 4.27 -8.73
CA ASP A 240 -6.16 5.39 -7.83
C ASP A 240 -6.94 4.89 -6.63
N ILE A 241 -6.36 5.01 -5.43
CA ILE A 241 -7.00 4.67 -4.15
C ILE A 241 -7.60 5.95 -3.58
N LEU A 242 -8.92 5.98 -3.44
CA LEU A 242 -9.69 7.13 -2.94
C LEU A 242 -10.42 6.76 -1.64
N ILE A 243 -10.61 7.72 -0.75
CA ILE A 243 -11.49 7.56 0.42
C ILE A 243 -12.82 8.26 0.08
N LYS A 244 -13.93 7.50 0.10
CA LYS A 244 -15.27 8.07 -0.07
C LYS A 244 -16.04 8.07 1.23
N ASP A 245 -16.67 9.20 1.54
CA ASP A 245 -17.65 9.33 2.62
C ASP A 245 -19.06 9.14 2.06
N TYR A 246 -19.74 8.09 2.51
CA TYR A 246 -21.10 7.78 2.09
C TYR A 246 -22.16 8.44 2.99
N LEU A 247 -21.79 9.10 4.09
CA LEU A 247 -22.73 9.73 5.01
C LEU A 247 -23.66 10.74 4.31
N PRO A 248 -23.19 11.63 3.40
CA PRO A 248 -24.06 12.56 2.69
C PRO A 248 -25.07 11.84 1.79
N ALA A 249 -24.64 10.80 1.07
CA ALA A 249 -25.50 10.01 0.19
C ALA A 249 -26.55 9.23 1.00
N MET A 250 -26.16 8.63 2.13
CA MET A 250 -27.08 7.96 3.04
C MET A 250 -28.13 8.91 3.60
N ARG A 251 -27.73 10.12 4.03
CA ARG A 251 -28.68 11.15 4.49
C ARG A 251 -29.66 11.55 3.40
N LEU A 252 -29.20 11.70 2.16
CA LEU A 252 -30.07 12.01 1.03
C LEU A 252 -31.10 10.89 0.81
N VAL A 253 -30.69 9.63 0.87
CA VAL A 253 -31.60 8.48 0.78
C VAL A 253 -32.62 8.52 1.92
N CYS A 254 -32.20 8.73 3.18
CA CYS A 254 -33.13 8.87 4.31
C CYS A 254 -34.15 10.00 4.10
N GLN A 255 -33.70 11.18 3.65
CA GLN A 255 -34.60 12.31 3.35
C GLN A 255 -35.57 12.01 2.21
N MET A 256 -35.11 11.29 1.18
CA MET A 256 -35.98 10.84 0.08
C MET A 256 -37.04 9.85 0.58
N LEU A 257 -36.67 8.94 1.48
CA LEU A 257 -37.60 8.00 2.10
C LEU A 257 -38.62 8.69 3.02
N GLU A 258 -38.18 9.64 3.83
CA GLU A 258 -39.07 10.46 4.67
C GLU A 258 -40.06 11.28 3.83
N ARG A 259 -39.64 11.82 2.69
CA ARG A 259 -40.53 12.55 1.77
C ARG A 259 -41.48 11.65 0.97
N ALA A 260 -41.14 10.37 0.83
CA ALA A 260 -41.96 9.38 0.13
C ALA A 260 -43.10 8.81 1.00
N ASP A 261 -43.33 9.42 2.17
CA ASP A 261 -44.31 9.05 3.20
C ASP A 261 -45.57 8.36 2.64
N GLY A 262 -45.65 7.05 2.87
CA GLY A 262 -46.79 6.20 2.49
C GLY A 262 -46.96 5.84 1.00
N LYS A 263 -46.13 6.34 0.07
CA LYS A 263 -46.32 6.14 -1.39
C LYS A 263 -45.38 5.12 -2.04
N VAL A 264 -44.32 4.71 -1.35
CA VAL A 264 -43.32 3.78 -1.89
C VAL A 264 -43.15 2.61 -0.91
N GLY A 265 -43.56 1.41 -1.34
CA GLY A 265 -43.28 0.18 -0.61
C GLY A 265 -41.81 -0.19 -0.74
N LEU A 266 -41.03 -0.06 0.33
CA LEU A 266 -39.64 -0.49 0.36
C LEU A 266 -39.58 -2.00 0.61
N ALA A 267 -39.29 -2.78 -0.42
CA ALA A 267 -38.95 -4.19 -0.24
C ALA A 267 -37.45 -4.29 0.08
N ILE A 268 -37.12 -4.41 1.36
CA ILE A 268 -35.76 -4.75 1.80
C ILE A 268 -35.62 -6.27 1.67
N SER A 269 -34.96 -6.74 0.61
CA SER A 269 -34.52 -8.13 0.54
C SER A 269 -33.12 -8.24 1.16
N VAL A 270 -33.03 -8.95 2.28
CA VAL A 270 -31.74 -9.34 2.87
C VAL A 270 -31.41 -10.73 2.36
N SER A 271 -30.54 -10.82 1.37
CA SER A 271 -29.96 -12.10 0.95
C SER A 271 -28.67 -12.35 1.73
N LEU A 272 -28.71 -13.31 2.65
CA LEU A 272 -27.52 -13.84 3.32
C LEU A 272 -26.79 -14.76 2.33
N TRP A 273 -25.69 -14.29 1.75
CA TRP A 273 -24.75 -15.12 0.99
C TRP A 273 -23.39 -15.08 1.69
N ASP A 274 -23.02 -16.25 2.22
CA ASP A 274 -21.71 -16.66 2.76
C ASP A 274 -21.08 -15.91 3.96
N LEU A 275 -20.30 -16.69 4.72
CA LEU A 275 -19.66 -16.44 6.03
C LEU A 275 -18.72 -15.22 6.17
N SER A 276 -18.73 -14.29 5.22
CA SER A 276 -18.09 -12.98 5.37
C SER A 276 -19.19 -11.96 5.65
N ALA A 277 -19.33 -11.52 6.91
CA ALA A 277 -20.35 -10.60 7.41
C ALA A 277 -20.41 -9.26 6.66
N THR A 278 -20.96 -9.29 5.44
CA THR A 278 -21.18 -8.13 4.60
C THR A 278 -22.67 -8.08 4.32
N LEU A 279 -23.39 -7.25 5.08
CA LEU A 279 -24.80 -7.00 4.84
C LEU A 279 -24.95 -6.25 3.50
N ARG A 280 -25.35 -6.94 2.43
CA ARG A 280 -25.78 -6.28 1.19
C ARG A 280 -27.26 -5.92 1.35
N ILE A 281 -27.54 -4.64 1.55
CA ILE A 281 -28.90 -4.10 1.45
C ILE A 281 -29.12 -3.76 -0.03
N SER A 282 -29.96 -4.55 -0.71
CA SER A 282 -30.44 -4.22 -2.05
C SER A 282 -31.77 -3.47 -1.92
N LEU A 283 -31.79 -2.20 -2.30
CA LEU A 283 -33.01 -1.39 -2.33
C LEU A 283 -33.67 -1.52 -3.70
N SER A 284 -34.73 -2.34 -3.75
CA SER A 284 -35.61 -2.43 -4.92
C SER A 284 -36.84 -1.57 -4.68
N PHE A 285 -37.01 -0.50 -5.46
CA PHE A 285 -38.20 0.33 -5.42
C PHE A 285 -39.35 -0.41 -6.09
N LEU A 286 -40.34 -0.87 -5.31
CA LEU A 286 -41.61 -1.35 -5.86
C LEU A 286 -42.54 -0.15 -6.05
N GLN A 287 -42.82 0.18 -7.30
CA GLN A 287 -43.81 1.20 -7.65
C GLN A 287 -45.19 0.58 -7.48
N LEU A 288 -45.78 0.72 -6.29
CA LEU A 288 -47.18 0.36 -6.05
C LEU A 288 -48.07 1.47 -6.64
N THR A 289 -48.52 1.29 -7.88
CA THR A 289 -49.70 1.98 -8.38
C THR A 289 -50.91 1.52 -7.57
N LEU A 290 -51.34 2.34 -6.62
CA LEU A 290 -52.66 2.26 -6.03
C LEU A 290 -53.64 3.02 -6.92
N HIS A 291 -54.81 2.38 -7.10
CA HIS A 291 -55.89 2.61 -8.07
C HIS A 291 -56.47 4.03 -8.09
#